data_AF-A0A261S1A2-F1
#
_entry.id   AF-A0A261S1A2-F1
#
_cell.length_a   1.000
_cell.length_b   1.000
_cell.length_c   1.000
_cell.angle_alpha   90.00
_cell.angle_beta   90.00
_cell.angle_gamma   90.00
#
_symmetry.space_group_name_H-M   'P 1'
#
loop_
_entity.id
_entity.type
_entity.pdbx_description
1 polymer ?
#
loop_
_entity_poly.entity_id
_entity_poly.type
_entity_poly.pdbx_seq_one_letter_code
_entity_poly.pdbx_strand_id
1 'polypeptide(L)'
;MTRRALAFWFAGGLVLLLWLFTGVERIAREHGEIDYELFAKQAPSFKVLFENTAQCGECDLRPWALMSQNDQSRFADYCAARFGLDQVRPCYAIFEEKQRMATERLARPGPAQ
;
A
#
# COMPACT_ATOMS: atom_id res chain seq x y z
N MET A 1 -26.48 -28.92 17.22
CA MET A 1 -25.83 -27.59 17.39
C MET A 1 -26.90 -26.52 17.48
N THR A 2 -26.84 -25.63 18.47
CA THR A 2 -27.81 -24.54 18.63
C THR A 2 -27.60 -23.48 17.55
N ARG A 3 -28.68 -22.85 17.05
CA ARG A 3 -28.60 -21.75 16.04
C ARG A 3 -27.59 -20.65 16.42
N ARG A 4 -27.45 -20.39 17.72
CA ARG A 4 -26.45 -19.46 18.28
C ARG A 4 -25.01 -19.88 17.99
N ALA A 5 -24.68 -21.16 18.17
CA ALA A 5 -23.35 -21.67 17.86
C ALA A 5 -23.04 -21.51 16.36
N LEU A 6 -24.00 -21.83 15.49
CA LEU A 6 -23.85 -21.63 14.04
C LEU A 6 -23.55 -20.17 13.70
N ALA A 7 -24.30 -19.22 14.28
CA ALA A 7 -24.11 -17.80 14.04
C ALA A 7 -22.71 -17.30 14.46
N PHE A 8 -22.18 -17.78 15.59
CA PHE A 8 -20.82 -17.44 16.04
C PHE A 8 -19.75 -17.97 15.10
N TRP A 9 -19.90 -19.19 14.57
CA TRP A 9 -18.97 -19.74 13.57
C TRP A 9 -18.98 -18.93 12.28
N PHE A 10 -20.16 -18.56 11.77
CA PHE A 10 -20.25 -17.72 10.58
C PHE A 10 -19.67 -16.32 10.79
N ALA A 11 -19.97 -15.70 11.94
CA ALA A 11 -19.40 -14.40 12.27
C ALA A 11 -17.87 -14.47 12.40
N GLY A 12 -17.33 -15.50 13.07
CA GLY A 12 -15.89 -15.72 13.17
C GLY A 12 -15.24 -15.96 11.81
N GLY A 13 -15.87 -16.75 10.94
CA GLY A 13 -15.41 -16.96 9.58
C GLY A 13 -15.40 -15.67 8.74
N LEU A 14 -16.44 -14.84 8.85
CA LEU A 14 -16.50 -13.55 8.16
C LEU A 14 -15.41 -12.60 8.65
N VAL A 15 -15.20 -12.49 9.96
CA VAL A 15 -14.14 -11.66 10.54
C VAL A 15 -12.77 -12.13 10.10
N LEU A 16 -12.52 -13.44 10.08
CA LEU A 16 -11.26 -14.00 9.60
C LEU A 16 -11.04 -13.71 8.11
N LEU A 17 -12.07 -13.83 7.28
CA LEU A 17 -11.99 -13.49 5.86
C LEU A 17 -11.67 -12.00 5.68
N LEU A 18 -12.39 -11.11 6.37
CA LEU A 18 -12.08 -9.68 6.33
C LEU A 18 -10.64 -9.40 6.75
N TRP A 19 -10.15 -10.04 7.81
CA TRP A 19 -8.77 -9.91 8.28
C TRP A 19 -7.74 -10.35 7.23
N LEU A 20 -7.97 -11.49 6.57
CA LEU A 20 -7.05 -12.03 5.57
C LEU A 20 -6.94 -11.14 4.32
N PHE A 21 -8.01 -10.42 3.98
CA PHE A 21 -8.10 -9.56 2.79
C PHE A 21 -7.93 -8.07 3.07
N THR A 22 -7.69 -7.66 4.31
CA THR A 22 -7.40 -6.26 4.67
C THR A 22 -5.94 -6.08 5.05
N GLY A 23 -5.33 -5.02 4.53
CA GLY A 23 -3.95 -4.63 4.82
C GLY A 23 -3.86 -3.16 5.24
N VAL A 24 -2.77 -2.83 5.91
CA VAL A 24 -2.40 -1.47 6.28
C VAL A 24 -1.06 -1.15 5.62
N GLU A 25 -1.03 -0.11 4.81
CA GLU A 25 0.18 0.49 4.28
C GLU A 25 0.74 1.48 5.30
N ARG A 26 2.04 1.38 5.57
CA ARG A 26 2.83 2.35 6.32
C ARG A 26 3.59 3.22 5.33
N ILE A 27 3.39 4.55 5.41
CA ILE A 27 4.04 5.53 4.55
C ILE A 27 4.91 6.42 5.44
N ALA A 28 6.21 6.44 5.17
CA ALA A 28 7.14 7.34 5.87
C ALA A 28 7.13 8.72 5.21
N ARG A 29 7.02 9.79 6.01
CA ARG A 29 7.12 11.18 5.58
C ARG A 29 8.53 11.73 5.79
N GLU A 30 8.86 12.82 5.08
CA GLU A 30 10.15 13.50 5.17
C GLU A 30 10.51 13.92 6.60
N HIS A 31 9.52 14.39 7.37
CA HIS A 31 9.70 14.91 8.72
C HIS A 31 9.60 13.83 9.82
N GLY A 32 9.66 12.54 9.46
CA GLY A 32 9.57 11.42 10.41
C GLY A 32 8.15 11.06 10.86
N GLU A 33 7.14 11.76 10.34
CA GLU A 33 5.74 11.37 10.51
C GLU A 33 5.45 10.06 9.75
N ILE A 34 4.52 9.27 10.29
CA ILE A 34 4.13 7.98 9.71
C ILE A 34 2.63 8.00 9.48
N ASP A 35 2.25 7.85 8.23
CA ASP A 35 0.85 7.66 7.84
C ASP A 35 0.52 6.19 7.69
N TYR A 36 -0.75 5.88 7.96
CA TYR A 36 -1.33 4.56 7.79
C TYR A 36 -2.53 4.62 6.86
N GLU A 37 -2.50 3.83 5.79
CA GLU A 37 -3.60 3.73 4.83
C GLU A 37 -4.14 2.30 4.77
N LEU A 38 -5.45 2.14 4.86
CA LEU A 38 -6.09 0.83 4.70
C LEU A 38 -6.23 0.47 3.22
N PHE A 39 -5.99 -0.79 2.88
CA PHE A 39 -6.22 -1.32 1.53
C PHE A 39 -6.76 -2.74 1.54
N ALA A 40 -7.44 -3.11 0.45
CA ALA A 40 -7.85 -4.49 0.20
C ALA A 40 -6.71 -5.25 -0.48
N LYS A 41 -6.28 -6.36 0.11
CA LYS A 41 -5.26 -7.24 -0.46
C LYS A 41 -5.81 -8.01 -1.65
N GLN A 42 -4.98 -8.26 -2.66
CA GLN A 42 -5.32 -9.10 -3.81
C GLN A 42 -5.31 -10.60 -3.48
N ALA A 43 -4.52 -11.02 -2.48
CA ALA A 43 -4.42 -12.40 -2.01
C ALA A 43 -4.51 -12.48 -0.48
N PRO A 44 -5.13 -13.54 0.07
CA PRO A 44 -5.27 -13.70 1.51
C PRO A 44 -3.91 -13.93 2.17
N SER A 45 -3.63 -13.18 3.23
CA SER A 45 -2.41 -13.37 4.04
C SER A 45 -2.60 -12.92 5.48
N PHE A 46 -1.84 -13.53 6.39
CA PHE A 46 -1.82 -13.15 7.81
C PHE A 46 -1.01 -11.88 8.09
N LYS A 47 -0.18 -11.43 7.14
CA LYS A 47 0.58 -10.18 7.25
C LYS A 47 -0.39 -9.01 7.16
N VAL A 48 -0.37 -8.10 8.12
CA VAL A 48 -1.29 -6.94 8.16
C VAL A 48 -0.59 -5.66 7.72
N LEU A 49 0.67 -5.46 8.13
CA LEU A 49 1.42 -4.24 7.86
C LEU A 49 2.34 -4.41 6.64
N PHE A 50 2.25 -3.49 5.71
CA PHE A 50 3.06 -3.41 4.49
C PHE A 50 3.70 -2.04 4.40
N GLU A 51 4.89 -1.92 3.82
CA GLU A 51 5.56 -0.63 3.69
C GLU A 51 5.86 -0.34 2.23
N ASN A 52 5.43 0.84 1.79
CA ASN A 52 5.78 1.39 0.51
C ASN A 52 7.10 2.16 0.65
N THR A 53 8.22 1.45 0.52
CA THR A 53 9.57 2.04 0.67
C THR A 53 10.00 2.90 -0.53
N ALA A 54 9.20 2.89 -1.61
CA ALA A 54 9.39 3.80 -2.74
C ALA A 54 8.92 5.21 -2.41
N GLN A 55 7.80 5.33 -1.70
CA GLN A 55 7.16 6.61 -1.42
C GLN A 55 7.64 7.21 -0.10
N CYS A 56 8.06 8.47 -0.16
CA CYS A 56 8.54 9.27 0.98
C CYS A 56 7.52 10.36 1.35
N GLY A 57 6.21 10.09 1.22
CA GLY A 57 5.14 11.03 1.55
C GLY A 57 5.15 12.34 0.74
N GLU A 58 5.97 13.31 1.15
CA GLU A 58 6.19 14.62 0.50
C GLU A 58 7.46 14.68 -0.37
N CYS A 59 8.38 13.72 -0.25
CA CYS A 59 9.59 13.67 -1.07
C CYS A 59 9.33 12.99 -2.42
N ASP A 60 10.26 13.22 -3.35
CA ASP A 60 10.33 12.47 -4.60
C ASP A 60 10.43 10.96 -4.34
N LEU A 61 9.92 10.17 -5.29
CA LEU A 61 10.08 8.72 -5.26
C LEU A 61 11.54 8.34 -5.17
N ARG A 62 11.85 7.48 -4.20
CA ARG A 62 13.19 6.91 -4.07
C ARG A 62 13.48 6.04 -5.29
N PRO A 63 14.56 6.29 -6.06
CA PRO A 63 14.94 5.44 -7.17
C PRO A 63 15.19 4.00 -6.71
N TRP A 64 14.69 3.02 -7.48
CA TRP A 64 14.87 1.60 -7.18
C TRP A 64 16.34 1.22 -6.94
N ALA A 65 17.25 1.75 -7.75
CA ALA A 65 18.69 1.48 -7.67
C ALA A 65 19.34 1.96 -6.35
N LEU A 66 18.69 2.88 -5.63
CA LEU A 66 19.17 3.42 -4.35
C LEU A 66 18.52 2.74 -3.14
N MET A 67 17.60 1.80 -3.35
CA MET A 67 16.99 1.04 -2.26
C MET A 67 17.91 -0.08 -1.79
N SER A 68 17.97 -0.27 -0.47
CA SER A 68 18.61 -1.47 0.10
C SER A 68 17.86 -2.74 -0.35
N GLN A 69 18.52 -3.90 -0.34
CA GLN A 69 17.84 -5.17 -0.67
C GLN A 69 16.64 -5.45 0.26
N ASN A 70 16.73 -5.03 1.53
CA ASN A 70 15.63 -5.14 2.48
C ASN A 70 14.44 -4.27 2.06
N ASP A 71 14.69 -3.02 1.66
CA ASP A 71 13.63 -2.11 1.21
C ASP A 71 12.98 -2.59 -0.08
N GLN A 72 13.78 -3.13 -1.02
CA GLN A 72 13.29 -3.72 -2.26
C GLN A 72 12.35 -4.91 -1.99
N SER A 73 12.74 -5.80 -1.06
CA SER A 73 11.91 -6.94 -0.64
C SER A 73 10.60 -6.49 -0.01
N ARG A 74 10.65 -5.48 0.89
CA ARG A 74 9.45 -4.93 1.53
C ARG A 74 8.51 -4.25 0.53
N PHE A 75 9.06 -3.56 -0.46
CA PHE A 75 8.26 -2.98 -1.56
C PHE A 75 7.63 -4.07 -2.43
N ALA A 76 8.37 -5.15 -2.75
CA ALA A 76 7.82 -6.28 -3.51
C ALA A 76 6.64 -6.93 -2.77
N ASP A 77 6.77 -7.18 -1.46
CA ASP A 77 5.68 -7.69 -0.62
C ASP A 77 4.44 -6.76 -0.67
N TYR A 78 4.66 -5.45 -0.59
CA TYR A 78 3.60 -4.46 -0.70
C TYR A 78 2.93 -4.50 -2.08
N CYS A 79 3.72 -4.58 -3.16
CA CYS A 79 3.22 -4.65 -4.53
C CYS A 79 2.38 -5.90 -4.78
N ALA A 80 2.84 -7.05 -4.33
CA ALA A 80 2.09 -8.30 -4.41
C ALA A 80 0.78 -8.21 -3.62
N ALA A 81 0.84 -7.68 -2.39
CA ALA A 81 -0.35 -7.58 -1.55
C ALA A 81 -1.37 -6.57 -2.06
N ARG A 82 -0.97 -5.34 -2.41
CA ARG A 82 -1.90 -4.26 -2.78
C ARG A 82 -2.37 -4.35 -4.22
N PHE A 83 -1.49 -4.73 -5.14
CA PHE A 83 -1.75 -4.69 -6.57
C PHE A 83 -1.73 -6.06 -7.25
N GLY A 84 -1.32 -7.14 -6.56
CA GLY A 84 -1.26 -8.47 -7.16
C GLY A 84 -0.17 -8.58 -8.22
N LEU A 85 0.85 -7.73 -8.10
CA LEU A 85 1.95 -7.65 -9.06
C LEU A 85 3.20 -8.31 -8.48
N ASP A 86 3.56 -9.46 -9.05
CA ASP A 86 4.80 -10.18 -8.70
C ASP A 86 6.04 -9.48 -9.26
N GLN A 87 5.86 -8.65 -10.28
CA GLN A 87 6.93 -7.83 -10.85
C GLN A 87 6.90 -6.43 -10.24
N VAL A 88 8.06 -6.01 -9.72
CA VAL A 88 8.18 -4.73 -9.02
C VAL A 88 8.17 -3.53 -9.96
N ARG A 89 8.68 -3.68 -11.19
CA ARG A 89 8.73 -2.57 -12.18
C ARG A 89 7.34 -2.00 -12.52
N PRO A 90 6.33 -2.81 -12.90
CA PRO A 90 4.98 -2.30 -13.12
C PRO A 90 4.39 -1.60 -11.90
N CYS A 91 4.64 -2.13 -10.70
CA CYS A 91 4.17 -1.51 -9.47
C CYS A 91 4.83 -0.15 -9.21
N TYR A 92 6.15 -0.05 -9.43
CA TYR A 92 6.90 1.20 -9.30
C TYR A 92 6.39 2.29 -10.25
N ALA A 93 6.09 1.92 -11.51
CA ALA A 93 5.58 2.83 -12.52
C ALA A 93 4.23 3.50 -12.14
N ILE A 94 3.39 2.83 -11.33
CA ILE A 94 2.15 3.42 -10.79
C ILE A 94 2.47 4.67 -9.97
N PHE A 95 3.55 4.62 -9.19
CA PHE A 95 3.94 5.74 -8.36
C PHE A 95 4.64 6.83 -9.18
N GLU A 96 5.52 6.46 -10.12
CA GLU A 96 6.15 7.43 -11.03
C GLU A 96 5.10 8.28 -11.77
N GLU A 97 4.04 7.63 -12.24
CA GLU A 97 2.91 8.30 -12.89
C GLU A 97 2.17 9.25 -11.93
N LYS A 98 1.92 8.81 -10.69
CA LYS A 98 1.29 9.66 -9.66
C LYS A 98 2.13 10.89 -9.35
N GLN A 99 3.45 10.75 -9.25
CA GLN A 99 4.35 11.87 -9.03
C GLN A 99 4.34 12.81 -10.23
N ARG A 100 4.44 12.28 -11.47
CA ARG A 100 4.37 13.10 -12.68
C ARG A 100 3.08 13.93 -12.73
N MET A 101 1.94 13.31 -12.48
CA MET A 101 0.65 14.01 -12.44
C MET A 101 0.59 15.08 -11.33
N ALA A 102 1.19 14.83 -10.16
CA ALA A 102 1.28 15.82 -9.09
C ALA A 102 2.15 17.02 -9.50
N THR A 103 3.32 16.77 -10.09
CA THR A 103 4.22 17.82 -10.60
C THR A 103 3.54 18.66 -11.69
N GLU A 104 2.86 18.03 -12.65
CA GLU A 104 2.12 18.74 -13.72
C GLU A 104 0.99 19.63 -13.17
N ARG A 105 0.29 19.19 -12.12
CA ARG A 105 -0.75 19.99 -11.47
C ARG A 105 -0.19 21.25 -10.81
N LEU A 106 0.98 21.14 -10.17
CA LEU A 106 1.66 22.27 -9.54
C LEU A 106 2.24 23.24 -10.58
N ALA A 107 2.65 22.73 -11.75
CA ALA A 107 3.23 23.54 -12.82
C ALA A 107 2.19 24.31 -13.65
N ARG A 108 0.88 24.02 -13.53
CA ARG A 108 -0.16 24.83 -14.20
C ARG A 108 -0.27 26.19 -13.51
N PRO A 109 -0.09 27.31 -14.23
CA PRO A 109 -0.37 28.63 -13.67
C PRO A 109 -1.85 28.69 -13.29
N GLY A 110 -2.15 29.10 -12.06
CA GLY A 110 -3.52 29.39 -11.64
C GLY A 110 -4.15 30.42 -12.57
N PRO A 111 -5.49 30.45 -12.72
CA PRO A 111 -6.14 31.51 -13.48
C PRO A 111 -5.66 32.85 -12.93
N ALA A 112 -5.15 33.71 -13.80
CA ALA A 112 -4.80 35.08 -13.46
C ALA A 112 -6.05 35.73 -12.85
N GLN A 113 -5.97 36.09 -11.56
CA GLN A 113 -6.97 36.92 -10.91
C GLN A 113 -6.77 38.37 -11.33
#